data_AF-A0A960IWK6-F1
#
_entry.id   AF-A0A960IWK6-F1
#
_cell.length_a   1.000
_cell.length_b   1.000
_cell.length_c   1.000
_cell.angle_alpha   90.00
_cell.angle_beta   90.00
_cell.angle_gamma   90.00
#
_symmetry.space_group_name_H-M   'P 1'
#
loop_
_entity.id
_entity.type
_entity.pdbx_description
1 polymer ?
#
loop_
_entity_poly.entity_id
_entity_poly.type
_entity_poly.pdbx_seq_one_letter_code
_entity_poly.pdbx_strand_id
1 'polypeptide(L)'
;MPSTTTSPGRTGVFVTAPGGSPVTGSGTLLTYSVAVEESLGLNPEEVAEVVDRTLADPRSWTADGSTAFQRVESGSRVQIIVASPATVDSRCLPLNTAGTLSCRSGNSVNINADRWLGATSDWSLDLDAYRSYVVNHEVGHVLGHGHEQCGGPGTLAPVMMQQTKGLQGCTGNPWPFP
;
A
#
# COMPACT_ATOMS: atom_id res chain seq x y z
N MET A 1 9.26 -25.26 -29.63
CA MET A 1 9.65 -24.53 -28.41
C MET A 1 8.90 -25.15 -27.26
N PRO A 2 9.53 -25.54 -26.14
CA PRO A 2 8.76 -26.02 -25.01
C PRO A 2 8.06 -24.83 -24.37
N SER A 3 6.73 -24.86 -24.35
CA SER A 3 5.91 -23.92 -23.61
C SER A 3 6.12 -24.17 -22.12
N THR A 4 6.72 -23.21 -21.41
CA THR A 4 6.86 -23.28 -19.96
C THR A 4 5.48 -23.05 -19.34
N THR A 5 4.78 -24.14 -19.00
CA THR A 5 3.53 -24.08 -18.25
C THR A 5 3.85 -23.61 -16.83
N THR A 6 3.70 -22.32 -16.56
CA THR A 6 3.80 -21.78 -15.20
C THR A 6 2.64 -22.37 -14.37
N SER A 7 2.97 -23.13 -13.32
CA SER A 7 1.96 -23.61 -12.37
C SER A 7 1.22 -22.41 -11.75
N PRO A 8 -0.10 -22.49 -11.55
CA PRO A 8 -0.80 -21.43 -10.82
C PRO A 8 -0.17 -21.28 -9.43
N GLY A 9 0.17 -20.03 -9.06
CA GLY A 9 0.78 -19.73 -7.77
C GLY A 9 -0.15 -20.07 -6.60
N ARG A 10 0.41 -20.19 -5.39
CA ARG A 10 -0.32 -20.65 -4.21
C ARG A 10 -0.93 -19.49 -3.40
N THR A 11 -2.21 -19.61 -3.07
CA THR A 11 -2.88 -18.68 -2.13
C THR A 11 -2.29 -18.82 -0.72
N GLY A 12 -2.12 -17.70 -0.02
CA GLY A 12 -1.57 -17.62 1.33
C GLY A 12 -0.04 -17.76 1.39
N VAL A 13 0.63 -17.95 0.25
CA VAL A 13 2.10 -18.02 0.16
C VAL A 13 2.62 -16.77 -0.52
N PHE A 14 3.68 -16.18 0.05
CA PHE A 14 4.19 -14.87 -0.37
C PHE A 14 5.61 -14.96 -0.88
N VAL A 15 5.89 -14.24 -1.97
CA VAL A 15 7.24 -14.00 -2.47
C VAL A 15 7.63 -12.58 -2.10
N THR A 16 8.75 -12.43 -1.40
CA THR A 16 9.29 -11.12 -1.04
C THR A 16 10.14 -10.60 -2.20
N ALA A 17 9.99 -9.32 -2.53
CA ALA A 17 10.81 -8.66 -3.52
C ALA A 17 12.28 -8.63 -3.07
N PRO A 18 13.23 -9.08 -3.91
CA PRO A 18 14.64 -9.13 -3.55
C PRO A 18 15.25 -7.73 -3.42
N GLY A 19 16.41 -7.66 -2.76
CA GLY A 19 17.19 -6.43 -2.65
C GLY A 19 16.60 -5.38 -1.71
N GLY A 20 16.92 -4.11 -1.96
CA GLY A 20 16.51 -3.01 -1.11
C GLY A 20 16.66 -1.66 -1.79
N SER A 21 16.36 -0.60 -1.03
CA SER A 21 16.49 0.79 -1.48
C SER A 21 17.59 1.52 -0.70
N PRO A 22 18.11 2.64 -1.22
CA PRO A 22 18.74 3.65 -0.38
C PRO A 22 17.79 4.12 0.71
N VAL A 23 18.34 4.67 1.80
CA VAL A 23 17.54 5.42 2.78
C VAL A 23 17.04 6.70 2.11
N THR A 24 15.74 6.98 2.23
CA THR A 24 15.11 8.22 1.78
C THR A 24 14.50 8.97 2.97
N GLY A 25 14.54 10.30 2.94
CA GLY A 25 14.08 11.15 4.04
C GLY A 25 15.09 11.27 5.19
N SER A 26 14.60 11.75 6.33
CA SER A 26 15.39 11.96 7.55
C SER A 26 14.54 11.68 8.79
N GLY A 27 15.15 11.63 9.97
CA GLY A 27 14.43 11.31 11.21
C GLY A 27 14.46 9.82 11.53
N THR A 28 13.35 9.29 12.05
CA THR A 28 13.30 7.88 12.51
C THR A 28 13.24 6.94 11.31
N LEU A 29 14.21 6.02 11.22
CA LEU A 29 14.24 5.03 10.14
C LEU A 29 13.17 3.95 10.36
N LEU A 30 12.26 3.84 9.40
CA LEU A 30 11.33 2.73 9.25
C LEU A 30 11.79 1.82 8.10
N THR A 31 12.26 0.62 8.44
CA THR A 31 12.57 -0.39 7.43
C THR A 31 11.32 -1.16 7.02
N TYR A 32 11.14 -1.38 5.73
CA TYR A 32 10.03 -2.17 5.20
C TYR A 32 10.51 -3.24 4.22
N SER A 33 9.72 -4.29 4.04
CA SER A 33 9.86 -5.24 2.93
C SER A 33 8.57 -5.28 2.14
N VAL A 34 8.65 -5.70 0.88
CA VAL A 34 7.49 -5.80 -0.01
C VAL A 34 7.33 -7.26 -0.42
N ALA A 35 6.12 -7.80 -0.28
CA ALA A 35 5.80 -9.16 -0.67
C ALA A 35 4.49 -9.22 -1.45
N VAL A 36 4.35 -10.25 -2.28
CA VAL A 36 3.18 -10.49 -3.11
C VAL A 36 2.75 -11.93 -2.93
N GLU A 37 1.44 -12.16 -2.83
CA GLU A 37 0.88 -13.51 -2.84
C GLU A 37 1.10 -14.20 -4.20
N GLU A 38 1.66 -15.42 -4.19
CA GLU A 38 2.06 -16.16 -5.41
C GLU A 38 0.91 -16.32 -6.41
N SER A 39 -0.32 -16.56 -5.92
CA SER A 39 -1.51 -16.78 -6.76
C SER A 39 -1.90 -15.58 -7.62
N LEU A 40 -1.39 -14.38 -7.31
CA LEU A 40 -1.71 -13.16 -8.06
C LEU A 40 -0.92 -13.05 -9.37
N GLY A 41 0.20 -13.77 -9.51
CA GLY A 41 1.08 -13.67 -10.67
C GLY A 41 1.71 -12.28 -10.89
N LEU A 42 1.69 -11.41 -9.87
CA LEU A 42 2.36 -10.11 -9.95
C LEU A 42 3.86 -10.27 -9.72
N ASN A 43 4.65 -9.44 -10.39
CA ASN A 43 6.08 -9.36 -10.17
C ASN A 43 6.36 -8.62 -8.85
N PRO A 44 6.99 -9.25 -7.84
CA PRO A 44 7.29 -8.58 -6.58
C PRO A 44 8.21 -7.36 -6.73
N GLU A 45 9.13 -7.37 -7.70
CA GLU A 45 10.04 -6.24 -7.95
C GLU A 45 9.27 -5.02 -8.45
N GLU A 46 8.33 -5.19 -9.40
CA GLU A 46 7.51 -4.09 -9.91
C GLU A 46 6.60 -3.51 -8.82
N VAL A 47 6.03 -4.35 -7.95
CA VAL A 47 5.26 -3.88 -6.79
C VAL A 47 6.17 -3.09 -5.84
N ALA A 48 7.38 -3.60 -5.58
CA ALA A 48 8.34 -2.92 -4.72
C ALA A 48 8.76 -1.57 -5.29
N GLU A 49 8.97 -1.44 -6.59
CA GLU A 49 9.29 -0.17 -7.21
C GLU A 49 8.18 0.87 -7.04
N VAL A 50 6.90 0.48 -7.12
CA VAL A 50 5.78 1.40 -6.86
C VAL A 50 5.79 1.87 -5.41
N VAL A 51 6.00 0.96 -4.46
CA VAL A 51 6.09 1.29 -3.03
C VAL A 51 7.29 2.19 -2.76
N ASP A 52 8.46 1.86 -3.30
CA ASP A 52 9.71 2.63 -3.15
C ASP A 52 9.54 4.05 -3.69
N ARG A 53 8.98 4.20 -4.90
CA ARG A 53 8.69 5.52 -5.47
C ARG A 53 7.68 6.30 -4.64
N THR A 54 6.65 5.64 -4.12
CA THR A 54 5.61 6.28 -3.30
C THR A 54 6.20 6.85 -2.02
N LEU A 55 6.97 6.04 -1.27
CA LEU A 55 7.52 6.45 0.04
C LEU A 55 8.71 7.41 -0.09
N ALA A 56 9.40 7.40 -1.23
CA ALA A 56 10.47 8.35 -1.54
C ALA A 56 9.97 9.68 -2.14
N ASP A 57 8.70 9.78 -2.55
CA ASP A 57 8.15 11.01 -3.13
C ASP A 57 8.20 12.15 -2.09
N PRO A 58 8.62 13.37 -2.46
CA PRO A 58 8.70 14.51 -1.54
C PRO A 58 7.35 14.94 -0.94
N ARG A 59 6.23 14.44 -1.48
CA ARG A 59 4.87 14.65 -0.94
C ARG A 59 4.43 13.55 0.03
N SER A 60 5.23 12.49 0.19
CA SER A 60 4.99 11.39 1.13
C SER A 60 5.45 11.75 2.55
N TRP A 61 5.37 10.80 3.48
CA TRP A 61 5.63 10.97 4.91
C TRP A 61 7.07 11.40 5.26
N THR A 62 7.98 11.45 4.29
CA THR A 62 9.34 12.00 4.48
C THR A 62 9.37 13.52 4.51
N ALA A 63 8.31 14.20 4.02
CA ALA A 63 8.31 15.63 3.76
C ALA A 63 8.53 16.50 5.01
N ASP A 64 8.04 16.06 6.17
CA ASP A 64 8.18 16.81 7.43
C ASP A 64 9.51 16.52 8.17
N GLY A 65 10.35 15.63 7.63
CA GLY A 65 11.64 15.26 8.22
C GLY A 65 11.55 14.40 9.48
N SER A 66 10.36 13.90 9.84
CA SER A 66 10.17 13.05 11.03
C SER A 66 10.51 11.57 10.77
N THR A 67 10.36 11.11 9.53
CA THR A 67 10.45 9.70 9.13
C THR A 67 11.35 9.52 7.91
N ALA A 68 12.23 8.52 8.00
CA ALA A 68 13.03 8.03 6.88
C ALA A 68 12.60 6.59 6.54
N PHE A 69 12.67 6.21 5.27
CA PHE A 69 12.31 4.87 4.81
C PHE A 69 13.47 4.15 4.16
N GLN A 70 13.49 2.83 4.33
CA GLN A 70 14.41 1.96 3.59
C GLN A 70 13.76 0.61 3.33
N ARG A 71 13.71 0.20 2.06
CA ARG A 71 13.36 -1.18 1.73
C ARG A 71 14.53 -2.10 2.03
N VAL A 72 14.24 -3.20 2.73
CA VAL A 72 15.17 -4.29 3.00
C VAL A 72 14.51 -5.62 2.64
N GLU A 73 15.32 -6.58 2.20
CA GLU A 73 14.82 -7.90 1.79
C GLU A 73 14.32 -8.73 2.99
N SER A 74 15.00 -8.63 4.14
CA SER A 74 14.67 -9.39 5.34
C SER A 74 14.89 -8.57 6.60
N GLY A 75 14.26 -8.97 7.72
CA GLY A 75 14.39 -8.28 9.00
C GLY A 75 13.76 -6.88 9.02
N SER A 76 12.84 -6.60 8.10
CA SER A 76 12.10 -5.33 8.07
C SER A 76 11.24 -5.16 9.32
N ARG A 77 11.07 -3.91 9.75
CA ARG A 77 10.14 -3.57 10.83
C ARG A 77 8.69 -3.73 10.38
N VAL A 78 8.40 -3.47 9.10
CA VAL A 78 7.07 -3.53 8.49
C VAL A 78 7.10 -4.38 7.23
N GLN A 79 6.08 -5.20 7.01
CA GLN A 79 5.89 -5.93 5.75
C GLN A 79 4.70 -5.36 5.00
N ILE A 80 4.92 -4.86 3.78
CA ILE A 80 3.88 -4.42 2.87
C ILE A 80 3.56 -5.58 1.93
N ILE A 81 2.31 -6.03 1.91
CA ILE A 81 1.87 -7.26 1.24
C ILE A 81 0.74 -6.94 0.29
N VAL A 82 0.85 -7.30 -0.98
CA VAL A 82 -0.31 -7.35 -1.90
C VAL A 82 -0.85 -8.78 -1.91
N ALA A 83 -2.11 -8.95 -1.55
CA ALA A 83 -2.74 -10.28 -1.40
C ALA A 83 -4.17 -10.29 -1.94
N SER A 84 -4.67 -11.48 -2.29
CA SER A 84 -6.06 -11.67 -2.71
C SER A 84 -7.05 -11.22 -1.63
N PRO A 85 -8.28 -10.82 -2.02
CA PRO A 85 -9.32 -10.39 -1.09
C PRO A 85 -9.52 -11.30 0.12
N ALA A 86 -9.63 -12.61 -0.10
CA ALA A 86 -9.86 -13.59 0.97
C ALA A 86 -8.66 -13.68 1.94
N THR A 87 -7.44 -13.59 1.41
CA THR A 87 -6.23 -13.55 2.25
C THR A 87 -6.14 -12.26 3.06
N VAL A 88 -6.50 -11.11 2.47
CA VAL A 88 -6.57 -9.84 3.21
C VAL A 88 -7.62 -9.91 4.31
N ASP A 89 -8.83 -10.39 4.03
CA ASP A 89 -9.88 -10.57 5.03
C ASP A 89 -9.43 -11.41 6.22
N SER A 90 -8.72 -12.52 5.96
CA SER A 90 -8.19 -13.38 7.03
C SER A 90 -7.09 -12.69 7.85
N ARG A 91 -6.18 -11.96 7.21
CA ARG A 91 -5.04 -11.30 7.88
C ARG A 91 -5.44 -10.04 8.64
N CYS A 92 -6.55 -9.41 8.25
CA CYS A 92 -7.05 -8.19 8.84
C CYS A 92 -7.94 -8.41 10.06
N LEU A 93 -8.29 -9.65 10.41
CA LEU A 93 -9.11 -9.93 11.59
C LEU A 93 -8.52 -9.30 12.87
N PRO A 94 -9.36 -8.69 13.74
CA PRO A 94 -10.83 -8.69 13.70
C PRO A 94 -11.47 -7.58 12.85
N LEU A 95 -10.70 -6.80 12.07
CA LEU A 95 -11.26 -5.78 11.18
C LEU A 95 -12.04 -6.45 10.04
N ASN A 96 -13.19 -5.88 9.70
CA ASN A 96 -14.00 -6.34 8.58
C ASN A 96 -13.64 -5.53 7.32
N THR A 97 -12.83 -6.11 6.44
CA THR A 97 -12.44 -5.55 5.15
C THR A 97 -13.44 -5.85 4.02
N ALA A 98 -14.43 -6.72 4.28
CA ALA A 98 -15.52 -7.08 3.38
C ALA A 98 -15.04 -7.40 1.94
N GLY A 99 -13.89 -8.05 1.80
CA GLY A 99 -13.28 -8.41 0.52
C GLY A 99 -12.78 -7.24 -0.32
N THR A 100 -12.83 -6.00 0.17
CA THR A 100 -12.61 -4.81 -0.68
C THR A 100 -11.63 -3.80 -0.12
N LEU A 101 -11.32 -3.87 1.18
CA LEU A 101 -10.47 -2.89 1.86
C LEU A 101 -9.08 -3.47 2.13
N SER A 102 -8.10 -2.58 2.19
CA SER A 102 -6.78 -2.84 2.75
C SER A 102 -6.80 -2.63 4.27
N CYS A 103 -5.76 -3.08 4.96
CA CYS A 103 -5.57 -2.76 6.37
C CYS A 103 -4.11 -2.83 6.83
N ARG A 104 -3.81 -2.10 7.90
CA ARG A 104 -2.68 -2.38 8.80
C ARG A 104 -3.11 -3.37 9.89
N SER A 105 -2.38 -4.48 10.02
CA SER A 105 -2.54 -5.49 11.08
C SER A 105 -1.18 -5.79 11.70
N GLY A 106 -0.97 -5.39 12.96
CA GLY A 106 0.33 -5.49 13.61
C GLY A 106 1.44 -4.78 12.82
N ASN A 107 2.48 -5.50 12.45
CA ASN A 107 3.57 -4.93 11.63
C ASN A 107 3.39 -5.19 10.13
N SER A 108 2.19 -5.55 9.69
CA SER A 108 1.88 -5.81 8.28
C SER A 108 0.89 -4.78 7.73
N VAL A 109 1.19 -4.27 6.54
CA VAL A 109 0.26 -3.55 5.68
C VAL A 109 -0.23 -4.56 4.64
N ASN A 110 -1.51 -4.88 4.64
CA ASN A 110 -2.13 -5.84 3.73
C ASN A 110 -3.00 -5.07 2.72
N ILE A 111 -2.53 -5.02 1.48
CA ILE A 111 -3.17 -4.33 0.37
C ILE A 111 -4.02 -5.32 -0.42
N ASN A 112 -5.29 -4.98 -0.59
CA ASN A 112 -6.22 -5.77 -1.38
C ASN A 112 -5.86 -5.73 -2.88
N ALA A 113 -5.61 -6.89 -3.48
CA ALA A 113 -5.16 -7.02 -4.86
C ALA A 113 -6.16 -6.48 -5.88
N ASP A 114 -7.47 -6.63 -5.65
CA ASP A 114 -8.49 -6.10 -6.57
C ASP A 114 -8.39 -4.57 -6.65
N ARG A 115 -8.13 -3.93 -5.51
CA ARG A 115 -7.90 -2.48 -5.43
C ARG A 115 -6.56 -2.07 -5.99
N TRP A 116 -5.51 -2.85 -5.77
CA TRP A 116 -4.20 -2.60 -6.36
C TRP A 116 -4.21 -2.65 -7.89
N LEU A 117 -5.05 -3.52 -8.47
CA LEU A 117 -5.14 -3.73 -9.91
C LEU A 117 -6.21 -2.89 -10.61
N GLY A 118 -7.25 -2.45 -9.89
CA GLY A 118 -8.39 -1.78 -10.51
C GLY A 118 -8.94 -0.55 -9.79
N ALA A 119 -8.34 -0.12 -8.68
CA ALA A 119 -8.88 0.94 -7.82
C ALA A 119 -10.33 0.66 -7.36
N THR A 120 -11.03 1.71 -6.91
CA THR A 120 -12.48 1.70 -6.68
C THR A 120 -13.18 2.53 -7.75
N SER A 121 -14.46 2.28 -8.01
CA SER A 121 -15.25 3.05 -8.99
C SER A 121 -15.37 4.53 -8.66
N ASP A 122 -15.22 4.89 -7.39
CA ASP A 122 -15.26 6.29 -6.92
C ASP A 122 -13.93 7.02 -7.13
N TRP A 123 -12.87 6.32 -7.56
CA TRP A 123 -11.56 6.92 -7.82
C TRP A 123 -11.50 7.50 -9.23
N SER A 124 -11.18 8.79 -9.33
CA SER A 124 -11.19 9.51 -10.61
C SER A 124 -9.80 9.79 -11.20
N LEU A 125 -8.72 9.55 -10.44
CA LEU A 125 -7.35 9.68 -10.93
C LEU A 125 -6.88 8.36 -11.56
N ASP A 126 -5.65 8.34 -12.06
CA ASP A 126 -5.07 7.10 -12.59
C ASP A 126 -4.81 6.05 -11.50
N LEU A 127 -4.52 4.82 -11.94
CA LEU A 127 -4.28 3.68 -11.06
C LEU A 127 -2.99 3.83 -10.23
N ASP A 128 -1.98 4.50 -10.77
CA ASP A 128 -0.71 4.71 -10.05
C ASP A 128 -0.89 5.70 -8.89
N ALA A 129 -1.75 6.71 -9.06
CA ALA A 129 -2.22 7.56 -7.99
C ALA A 129 -2.99 6.73 -6.95
N TYR A 130 -3.87 5.81 -7.35
CA TYR A 130 -4.56 4.95 -6.38
C TYR A 130 -3.59 4.07 -5.56
N ARG A 131 -2.58 3.49 -6.23
CA ARG A 131 -1.54 2.68 -5.57
C ARG A 131 -0.74 3.51 -4.57
N SER A 132 -0.38 4.72 -4.95
CA SER A 132 0.30 5.67 -4.06
C SER A 132 -0.56 6.04 -2.85
N TYR A 133 -1.86 6.28 -3.08
CA TYR A 133 -2.84 6.54 -2.03
C TYR A 133 -2.90 5.40 -1.02
N VAL A 134 -3.16 4.16 -1.46
CA VAL A 134 -3.37 3.04 -0.54
C VAL A 134 -2.09 2.70 0.23
N VAL A 135 -0.91 2.86 -0.39
CA VAL A 135 0.38 2.71 0.31
C VAL A 135 0.52 3.78 1.39
N ASN A 136 0.33 5.06 1.05
CA ASN A 136 0.47 6.14 2.03
C ASN A 136 -0.56 6.06 3.15
N HIS A 137 -1.80 5.66 2.85
CA HIS A 137 -2.87 5.49 3.84
C HIS A 137 -2.51 4.41 4.87
N GLU A 138 -2.15 3.22 4.40
CA GLU A 138 -1.84 2.11 5.31
C GLU A 138 -0.52 2.31 6.06
N VAL A 139 0.48 2.93 5.42
CA VAL A 139 1.71 3.34 6.11
C VAL A 139 1.44 4.46 7.10
N GLY A 140 0.49 5.35 6.84
CA GLY A 140 0.04 6.35 7.83
C GLY A 140 -0.44 5.69 9.12
N HIS A 141 -1.18 4.58 9.04
CA HIS A 141 -1.54 3.78 10.22
C HIS A 141 -0.35 3.16 10.94
N VAL A 142 0.69 2.74 10.22
CA VAL A 142 1.96 2.28 10.82
C VAL A 142 2.64 3.39 11.62
N LEU A 143 2.59 4.62 11.10
CA LEU A 143 3.15 5.82 11.74
C LEU A 143 2.27 6.39 12.86
N GLY A 144 1.07 5.84 13.07
CA GLY A 144 0.17 6.21 14.15
C GLY A 144 -0.93 7.21 13.79
N HIS A 145 -1.11 7.51 12.50
CA HIS A 145 -2.21 8.37 12.04
C HIS A 145 -3.54 7.60 12.00
N GLY A 146 -4.58 8.23 12.56
CA GLY A 146 -5.96 7.74 12.49
C GLY A 146 -6.68 8.25 11.24
N HIS A 147 -7.89 7.74 10.99
CA HIS A 147 -8.69 8.21 9.87
C HIS A 147 -9.08 9.68 10.02
N GLU A 148 -9.13 10.36 8.88
CA GLU A 148 -9.62 11.74 8.74
C GLU A 148 -10.90 11.77 7.90
N GLN A 149 -11.57 12.92 7.91
CA GLN A 149 -12.82 13.14 7.16
C GLN A 149 -12.60 14.07 5.98
N CYS A 150 -13.48 13.99 4.98
CA CYS A 150 -13.50 14.94 3.87
C CYS A 150 -13.74 16.37 4.41
N GLY A 151 -12.91 17.33 3.97
CA GLY A 151 -13.03 18.75 4.36
C GLY A 151 -14.19 19.48 3.70
N GLY A 152 -14.81 18.86 2.69
CA GLY A 152 -15.98 19.38 1.97
C GLY A 152 -15.88 19.21 0.45
N PRO A 153 -16.98 19.48 -0.28
CA PRO A 153 -17.02 19.33 -1.73
C PRO A 153 -15.91 20.11 -2.45
N GLY A 154 -15.22 19.44 -3.37
CA GLY A 154 -14.15 20.01 -4.20
C GLY A 154 -12.81 20.22 -3.47
N THR A 155 -12.75 19.96 -2.17
CA THR A 155 -11.48 19.97 -1.41
C THR A 155 -10.72 18.67 -1.64
N LEU A 156 -9.40 18.74 -1.52
CA LEU A 156 -8.56 17.56 -1.60
C LEU A 156 -8.79 16.66 -0.38
N ALA A 157 -9.07 15.38 -0.59
CA ALA A 157 -9.24 14.45 0.51
C ALA A 157 -7.94 14.35 1.35
N PRO A 158 -7.98 14.35 2.69
CA PRO A 158 -6.82 13.95 3.47
C PRO A 158 -6.37 12.53 3.08
N VAL A 159 -5.07 12.24 3.06
CA VAL A 159 -4.60 10.89 2.68
C VAL A 159 -5.11 9.82 3.65
N MET A 160 -5.34 10.21 4.92
CA MET A 160 -5.91 9.33 5.94
C MET A 160 -7.45 9.24 5.88
N MET A 161 -8.09 9.89 4.93
CA MET A 161 -9.50 9.61 4.61
C MET A 161 -9.61 8.23 3.96
N GLN A 162 -10.70 7.51 4.28
CA GLN A 162 -11.01 6.21 3.66
C GLN A 162 -11.56 6.36 2.23
N GLN A 163 -10.75 6.89 1.31
CA GLN A 163 -11.11 7.19 -0.08
C GLN A 163 -11.52 5.93 -0.88
N THR A 164 -11.07 4.73 -0.51
CA THR A 164 -11.58 3.46 -1.09
C THR A 164 -13.09 3.26 -0.85
N LYS A 165 -13.65 3.85 0.23
CA LYS A 165 -15.08 3.81 0.56
C LYS A 165 -15.89 4.94 -0.11
N GLY A 166 -15.24 5.75 -0.95
CA GLY A 166 -15.84 6.90 -1.62
C GLY A 166 -15.30 8.23 -1.09
N LEU A 167 -15.32 9.23 -1.97
CA LEU A 167 -14.69 10.54 -1.73
C LEU A 167 -15.59 11.57 -1.03
N GLN A 168 -16.88 11.27 -0.83
CA GLN A 168 -17.82 12.13 -0.07
C GLN A 168 -17.83 13.61 -0.54
N GLY A 169 -17.60 13.84 -1.83
CA GLY A 169 -17.52 15.18 -2.44
C GLY A 169 -16.10 15.75 -2.53
N CYS A 170 -15.11 15.21 -1.83
CA CYS A 170 -13.71 15.56 -2.01
C CYS A 170 -13.17 15.08 -3.36
N THR A 171 -12.00 15.59 -3.75
CA THR A 171 -11.19 15.07 -4.85
C THR A 171 -10.17 14.06 -4.31
N GLY A 172 -9.85 13.04 -5.11
CA GLY A 172 -8.90 11.99 -4.73
C GLY A 172 -7.51 12.54 -4.47
N ASN A 173 -6.84 12.03 -3.44
CA ASN A 173 -5.51 12.48 -3.02
C ASN A 173 -4.63 11.32 -2.56
N PRO A 174 -3.48 11.09 -3.22
CA PRO A 174 -2.55 10.07 -2.76
C PRO A 174 -1.52 10.51 -1.74
N TRP A 175 -1.43 11.80 -1.40
CA TRP A 175 -0.28 12.33 -0.67
C TRP A 175 -0.64 12.96 0.68
N PRO A 176 0.15 12.71 1.74
CA PRO A 176 0.03 13.42 3.02
C PRO A 176 0.43 14.90 2.93
N PHE A 177 1.36 15.26 2.05
CA PHE A 177 1.85 16.63 1.84
C PHE A 177 1.72 17.05 0.36
N PRO A 178 0.48 17.28 -0.12
CA PRO A 178 0.17 17.51 -1.54
C PRO A 178 0.64 18.86 -2.10
#